data_AF-A2DYA8-F1
#
_entry.id   AF-A2DYA8-F1
#
_cell.length_a   1.000
_cell.length_b   1.000
_cell.length_c   1.000
_cell.angle_alpha   90.00
_cell.angle_beta   90.00
_cell.angle_gamma   90.00
#
_symmetry.space_group_name_H-M   'P 1'
#
loop_
_entity.id
_entity.type
_entity.pdbx_description
1 polymer ?
#
loop_
_entity_poly.entity_id
_entity_poly.type
_entity_poly.pdbx_seq_one_letter_code
_entity_poly.pdbx_strand_id
1 'polypeptide(L)' 'MPVDFVPKHPRDNAKGSVERSCRICGKRRGVIRQYRLNICRRCFRERAELLGFKKYD' A
#
# COMPACT_ATOMS: atom_id res chain seq x y z
N MET A 1 21.35 3.30 21.50
CA MET A 1 19.90 3.29 21.76
C MET A 1 19.35 2.00 21.18
N PRO A 2 18.88 1.02 21.96
CA PRO A 2 18.37 -0.21 21.39
C PRO A 2 16.96 0.06 20.83
N VAL A 3 16.78 -0.26 19.55
CA VAL A 3 15.63 0.11 18.71
C VAL A 3 14.73 -1.10 18.46
N ASP A 4 14.32 -1.81 19.49
CA ASP A 4 13.54 -3.05 19.30
C ASP A 4 12.08 -2.88 19.73
N PHE A 5 11.34 -2.06 18.98
CA PHE A 5 9.87 -2.12 18.95
C PHE A 5 9.41 -3.28 18.05
N VAL A 6 9.77 -4.50 18.42
CA VAL A 6 9.22 -5.70 17.77
C VAL A 6 7.79 -5.90 18.29
N PRO A 7 6.76 -5.86 17.41
CA PRO A 7 5.40 -6.10 17.84
C PRO A 7 5.27 -7.51 18.42
N LYS A 8 4.71 -7.65 19.64
CA LYS A 8 4.50 -8.95 20.30
C LYS A 8 3.63 -9.94 19.50
N HIS A 9 2.83 -9.43 18.56
CA HIS A 9 1.99 -10.25 17.69
C HIS A 9 2.46 -10.09 16.24
N PRO A 10 2.75 -11.19 15.53
CA PRO A 10 3.10 -11.14 14.12
C PRO A 10 1.91 -10.57 13.33
N ARG A 11 2.19 -9.57 12.49
CA ARG A 11 1.17 -8.89 11.68
C ARG A 11 1.33 -9.20 10.21
N ASP A 12 2.08 -10.23 9.83
CA ASP A 12 2.51 -10.47 8.45
C ASP A 12 1.32 -10.48 7.47
N ASN A 13 0.17 -11.02 7.90
CA ASN A 13 -1.06 -11.07 7.10
C ASN A 13 -2.26 -10.29 7.68
N ALA A 14 -2.05 -9.48 8.72
CA ALA A 14 -3.14 -8.72 9.35
C ALA A 14 -3.60 -7.52 8.51
N LYS A 15 -4.81 -6.99 8.73
CA LYS A 15 -5.23 -5.73 8.07
C LYS A 15 -4.34 -4.52 8.44
N GLY A 16 -3.54 -4.63 9.51
CA GLY A 16 -2.61 -3.60 9.99
C GLY A 16 -1.14 -3.87 9.66
N SER A 17 -0.81 -4.84 8.80
CA SER A 17 0.58 -5.11 8.39
C SER A 17 1.24 -3.86 7.79
N VAL A 18 2.54 -3.73 7.99
CA VAL A 18 3.35 -2.74 7.26
C VAL A 18 3.34 -3.04 5.76
N GLU A 19 3.34 -4.32 5.37
CA GLU A 19 3.24 -4.75 3.97
C GLU A 19 1.96 -4.25 3.27
N ARG A 20 0.85 -4.10 4.00
CA ARG A 20 -0.45 -3.65 3.47
C ARG A 20 -0.60 -2.13 3.51
N SER A 21 0.50 -1.40 3.49
CA SER A 21 0.51 0.06 3.38
C SER A 21 0.74 0.51 1.94
N CYS A 22 0.17 1.66 1.57
CA CYS A 22 0.46 2.30 0.31
C CYS A 22 1.94 2.68 0.24
N ARG A 23 2.64 2.25 -0.80
CA ARG A 23 4.07 2.57 -1.02
C ARG A 23 4.37 4.07 -1.12
N ILE A 24 3.36 4.88 -1.44
CA ILE A 24 3.51 6.32 -1.70
C ILE A 24 3.15 7.13 -0.46
N CYS A 25 1.98 6.90 0.13
CA CYS A 25 1.48 7.74 1.23
C CYS A 25 1.41 7.04 2.58
N GLY A 26 1.85 5.77 2.68
CA GLY A 26 1.85 4.99 3.92
C GLY A 26 0.46 4.64 4.48
N LYS A 27 -0.63 5.15 3.88
CA LYS A 27 -2.00 4.82 4.32
C LYS A 27 -2.30 3.34 4.07
N ARG A 28 -2.94 2.70 5.04
CA ARG A 28 -3.34 1.28 4.98
C ARG A 28 -4.74 1.06 4.38
N ARG A 29 -5.52 2.13 4.21
CA ARG A 29 -6.92 2.04 3.74
C ARG A 29 -6.99 2.09 2.22
N GLY A 30 -7.76 1.16 1.63
CA GLY A 30 -8.04 1.15 0.19
C GLY A 30 -6.80 0.98 -0.67
N VAL A 31 -5.87 0.12 -0.24
CA VAL A 31 -4.67 -0.26 -1.00
C VAL A 31 -5.05 -1.25 -2.10
N ILE A 32 -4.77 -0.89 -3.34
CA ILE A 32 -4.88 -1.74 -4.52
C ILE A 32 -3.62 -2.62 -4.56
N ARG A 33 -3.82 -3.93 -4.40
CA ARG A 33 -2.75 -4.94 -4.38
C ARG A 33 -2.65 -5.73 -5.68
N GLN A 34 -3.59 -5.52 -6.60
CA GLN A 34 -3.57 -6.13 -7.93
C GLN A 34 -2.31 -5.72 -8.68
N TYR A 35 -1.78 -6.62 -9.50
CA TYR A 35 -0.55 -6.43 -10.27
C TYR A 35 0.67 -6.05 -9.39
N ARG A 36 0.64 -6.39 -8.10
CA ARG A 36 1.69 -6.04 -7.11
C ARG A 36 1.99 -4.54 -6.98
N LEU A 37 1.01 -3.69 -7.31
CA LEU A 37 1.14 -2.23 -7.22
C LEU A 37 1.34 -1.75 -5.78
N ASN A 38 0.53 -2.25 -4.83
CA ASN A 38 0.52 -1.84 -3.41
C ASN A 38 0.41 -0.31 -3.23
N ILE A 39 -0.54 0.30 -3.95
CA ILE A 39 -0.80 1.75 -3.95
C ILE A 39 -2.26 1.98 -3.54
N CYS A 40 -2.57 3.02 -2.76
CA CYS A 40 -3.95 3.34 -2.40
C CYS A 40 -4.72 3.97 -3.56
N ARG A 41 -6.06 3.82 -3.55
CA ARG A 41 -6.95 4.33 -4.61
C ARG A 41 -6.79 5.82 -4.95
N ARG A 42 -6.37 6.65 -3.99
CA ARG A 42 -6.12 8.09 -4.21
C ARG A 42 -4.83 8.29 -5.03
N CYS A 43 -3.74 7.71 -4.55
CA CYS A 43 -2.44 7.77 -5.22
C CYS A 43 -2.43 7.05 -6.57
N PHE A 44 -3.27 6.03 -6.75
CA PHE A 44 -3.46 5.37 -8.05
C PHE A 44 -4.08 6.33 -9.05
N ARG A 45 -5.14 7.06 -8.71
CA ARG A 45 -5.77 8.04 -9.61
C ARG A 45 -4.82 9.16 -10.04
N GLU A 46 -3.98 9.64 -9.12
CA GLU A 46 -2.97 10.67 -9.42
C GLU A 46 -1.88 10.19 -10.39
N ARG A 47 -1.59 8.89 -10.43
CA ARG A 47 -0.45 8.32 -11.19
C ARG A 47 -0.87 7.30 -12.24
N ALA A 48 -2.17 7.14 -12.49
CA ALA A 48 -2.70 6.11 -13.39
C ALA A 48 -2.11 6.26 -14.79
N GLU A 49 -2.04 7.49 -15.30
CA GLU A 49 -1.48 7.82 -16.61
C GLU A 49 0.01 7.48 -16.71
N LEU A 50 0.80 7.82 -15.67
CA LEU A 50 2.23 7.49 -15.60
C LEU A 50 2.50 5.98 -15.52
N LEU A 51 1.59 5.25 -14.89
CA LEU A 51 1.62 3.79 -14.83
C LEU A 51 1.15 3.13 -16.13
N GLY A 52 0.74 3.91 -17.14
CA GLY A 52 0.27 3.42 -18.43
C GLY A 52 -1.19 2.95 -18.46
N PHE A 53 -1.96 3.23 -17.39
CA PHE A 53 -3.40 2.96 -17.40
C PHE A 53 -4.11 4.01 -18.24
N LYS A 54 -4.91 3.56 -19.21
CA LYS A 54 -5.80 4.38 -20.01
C LYS A 54 -7.24 4.02 -19.69
N LYS A 55 -8.10 5.03 -19.58
CA LYS A 55 -9.55 4.82 -19.48
C LYS A 55 -10.08 4.58 -20.89
N TYR A 56 -10.57 3.38 -21.14
CA TYR A 56 -11.44 3.09 -22.28
C TYR A 56 -12.89 3.17 -21.80
N ASP A 57 -13.81 3.51 -22.70
CA ASP A 57 -15.24 3.65 -22.38
C ASP A 57 -15.89 2.29 -22.08
#